data_AF-A0A815SY32-F1
#
_entry.id   AF-A0A815SY32-F1
#
_cell.length_a   1.000
_cell.length_b   1.000
_cell.length_c   1.000
_cell.angle_alpha   90.00
_cell.angle_beta   90.00
_cell.angle_gamma   90.00
#
_symmetry.space_group_name_H-M   'P 1'
#
loop_
_entity.id
_entity.type
_entity.pdbx_description
1 polymer ?
#
loop_
_entity_poly.entity_id
_entity_poly.type
_entity_poly.pdbx_seq_one_letter_code
_entity_poly.pdbx_strand_id
1 'polypeptide(L)'
;DRIEHVSLDSTNREIISTVVHPFAMTVHRHYIYWMDWTLCDIYRAKKYSGANMIEMQNDLSYRPINIHIVSDQCQKSFYSLCNISDGDCSHICICKTSVDNQVECAYSSGQQLKLAND
;
A
#
# COMPACT_ATOMS: atom_id res chain seq x y z
N ASP A 1 -13.29 -0.79 -15.92
CA ASP A 1 -12.77 -1.38 -14.67
C ASP A 1 -13.57 -0.95 -13.44
N ARG A 2 -13.21 -1.45 -12.25
CA ARG A 2 -13.85 -1.13 -10.97
C ARG A 2 -12.82 -0.94 -9.88
N ILE A 3 -13.13 -0.05 -8.93
CA ILE A 3 -12.42 0.08 -7.65
C ILE A 3 -13.31 -0.52 -6.58
N GLU A 4 -12.74 -1.39 -5.74
CA GLU A 4 -13.46 -2.17 -4.74
C GLU A 4 -12.67 -2.17 -3.43
N HIS A 5 -13.36 -2.39 -2.30
CA HIS A 5 -12.72 -2.69 -1.03
C HIS A 5 -13.16 -4.05 -0.51
N VAL A 6 -12.30 -4.68 0.28
CA VAL A 6 -12.52 -5.98 0.90
C VAL A 6 -11.77 -6.03 2.22
N SER A 7 -12.30 -6.78 3.18
CA SER A 7 -11.63 -7.04 4.45
C SER A 7 -10.43 -7.98 4.25
N LEU A 8 -9.43 -7.93 5.12
CA LEU A 8 -8.21 -8.75 5.00
C LEU A 8 -8.48 -10.26 5.10
N ASP A 9 -9.57 -10.65 5.77
CA ASP A 9 -10.11 -12.01 5.82
C ASP A 9 -10.90 -12.39 4.57
N SER A 10 -10.84 -11.57 3.51
CA SER A 10 -11.55 -11.73 2.24
C SER A 10 -13.08 -11.59 2.33
N THR A 11 -13.61 -11.07 3.43
CA THR A 11 -15.05 -10.79 3.59
C THR A 11 -15.41 -9.35 3.24
N ASN A 12 -16.71 -9.04 3.19
CA ASN A 12 -17.23 -7.67 3.00
C ASN A 12 -16.70 -6.97 1.73
N ARG A 13 -16.69 -7.69 0.60
CA ARG A 13 -16.29 -7.13 -0.69
C ARG A 13 -17.38 -6.21 -1.24
N GLU A 14 -17.04 -4.95 -1.50
CA GLU A 14 -17.98 -3.97 -2.05
C GLU A 14 -17.33 -3.13 -3.16
N ILE A 15 -18.16 -2.68 -4.11
CA ILE A 15 -17.74 -1.83 -5.21
C ILE A 15 -17.85 -0.36 -4.79
N ILE A 16 -16.73 0.37 -4.87
CA ILE A 16 -16.65 1.79 -4.57
C ILE A 16 -17.04 2.62 -5.80
N SER A 17 -16.48 2.30 -6.96
CA SER A 17 -16.70 3.06 -8.20
C SER A 17 -16.43 2.25 -9.46
N THR A 18 -17.12 2.60 -10.54
CA THR A 18 -16.80 2.17 -11.91
C THR A 18 -15.89 3.21 -12.55
N VAL A 19 -14.77 2.75 -13.11
CA VAL A 19 -13.69 3.61 -13.61
C VAL A 19 -13.22 3.15 -14.99
N VAL A 20 -12.55 4.03 -15.73
CA VAL A 20 -12.13 3.75 -17.11
C VAL A 20 -10.94 2.81 -17.11
N HIS A 21 -9.77 3.28 -16.67
CA HIS A 21 -8.52 2.52 -16.67
C HIS A 21 -7.59 2.94 -15.51
N PRO A 22 -7.92 2.58 -14.25
CA PRO A 22 -7.09 2.92 -13.11
C PRO A 22 -5.76 2.18 -13.16
N PHE A 23 -4.63 2.87 -12.97
CA PHE A 23 -3.30 2.21 -12.97
C PHE A 23 -2.72 2.05 -11.58
N ALA A 24 -2.66 3.12 -10.79
CA ALA A 24 -2.21 3.08 -9.40
C ALA A 24 -3.11 3.94 -8.51
N MET A 25 -3.20 3.53 -7.24
CA MET A 25 -4.09 4.12 -6.26
C MET A 25 -3.46 4.18 -4.87
N THR A 26 -3.91 5.13 -4.06
CA THR A 26 -3.47 5.32 -2.68
C THR A 26 -4.63 5.80 -1.82
N VAL A 27 -4.56 5.55 -0.51
CA VAL A 27 -5.63 5.88 0.45
C VAL A 27 -5.06 6.77 1.54
N HIS A 28 -5.78 7.85 1.85
CA HIS A 28 -5.46 8.67 3.01
C HIS A 28 -6.74 9.18 3.68
N ARG A 29 -6.81 9.00 5.00
CA ARG A 29 -7.97 9.37 5.82
C ARG A 29 -9.27 8.77 5.29
N HIS A 30 -10.17 9.61 4.76
CA HIS A 30 -11.50 9.26 4.27
C HIS A 30 -11.57 9.08 2.75
N TYR A 31 -10.46 9.27 2.05
CA TYR A 31 -10.43 9.36 0.60
C TYR A 31 -9.53 8.30 -0.02
N ILE A 32 -9.94 7.85 -1.20
CA ILE A 32 -9.10 7.11 -2.14
C ILE A 32 -8.73 8.05 -3.29
N TYR A 33 -7.51 7.91 -3.78
CA TYR A 33 -6.94 8.65 -4.89
C TYR A 33 -6.46 7.64 -5.92
N TRP A 34 -6.73 7.88 -7.20
CA TRP A 34 -6.23 7.01 -8.26
C TRP A 34 -5.87 7.82 -9.50
N MET A 35 -4.96 7.26 -10.30
CA MET A 35 -4.63 7.79 -11.61
C MET A 35 -5.32 6.97 -12.69
N ASP A 36 -5.87 7.65 -13.69
CA ASP A 36 -6.40 7.00 -14.89
C ASP A 36 -5.40 7.08 -16.04
N TRP A 37 -5.06 5.94 -16.63
CA TRP A 37 -4.02 5.86 -17.64
C TRP A 37 -4.50 6.32 -19.03
N THR A 38 -5.80 6.18 -19.28
CA THR A 38 -6.42 6.55 -20.56
C THR A 38 -6.69 8.04 -20.59
N LEU A 39 -7.22 8.57 -19.49
CA LEU A 39 -7.57 9.98 -19.36
C LEU A 39 -6.36 10.85 -18.98
N CYS A 40 -5.32 10.26 -18.38
CA CYS A 40 -4.13 10.96 -17.89
C CYS A 40 -4.45 11.99 -16.78
N ASP A 41 -5.33 11.60 -15.85
CA ASP A 41 -5.80 12.45 -14.75
C ASP A 41 -5.64 11.77 -13.38
N ILE A 42 -5.78 12.56 -12.32
CA ILE A 42 -5.82 12.12 -10.92
C ILE A 42 -7.21 12.41 -10.36
N TYR A 43 -7.83 11.41 -9.76
CA TYR A 43 -9.15 11.52 -9.14
C TYR A 43 -9.07 11.28 -7.63
N ARG A 44 -10.09 11.80 -6.91
CA ARG A 44 -10.31 11.54 -5.48
C ARG A 44 -11.78 11.29 -5.21
N ALA A 45 -12.11 10.27 -4.43
CA ALA A 45 -13.47 10.01 -3.95
C ALA A 45 -13.48 9.53 -2.48
N LYS A 46 -14.65 9.55 -1.82
CA LYS A 46 -14.81 8.92 -0.49
C LYS A 46 -14.58 7.42 -0.59
N LYS A 47 -13.68 6.88 0.23
CA LYS A 47 -13.17 5.49 0.08
C LYS A 47 -14.21 4.39 0.32
N TYR A 48 -15.29 4.66 1.05
CA TYR A 48 -16.33 3.67 1.33
C TYR A 48 -17.56 3.80 0.45
N SER A 49 -17.89 5.02 0.00
CA SER A 49 -19.15 5.27 -0.72
C SER A 49 -18.96 5.65 -2.19
N GLY A 50 -17.72 5.91 -2.64
CA GLY A 50 -17.43 6.47 -3.97
C GLY A 50 -17.92 7.91 -4.16
N ALA A 51 -18.62 8.49 -3.18
CA ALA A 51 -19.23 9.80 -3.29
C ALA A 51 -18.19 10.93 -3.29
N ASN A 52 -18.61 12.11 -3.74
CA ASN A 52 -17.77 13.30 -3.87
C ASN A 52 -16.52 13.04 -4.71
N MET A 53 -16.70 12.28 -5.79
CA MET A 53 -15.65 12.09 -6.79
C MET A 53 -15.34 13.44 -7.42
N ILE A 54 -14.06 13.80 -7.41
CA ILE A 54 -13.54 14.98 -8.09
C ILE A 54 -12.30 14.61 -8.88
N GLU A 55 -12.10 15.32 -9.97
CA GLU A 55 -10.85 15.38 -10.70
C GLU A 55 -9.93 16.37 -9.96
N MET A 56 -8.81 15.87 -9.45
CA MET A 56 -7.84 16.65 -8.67
C MET A 56 -6.85 17.37 -9.57
N GLN A 57 -6.45 16.69 -10.65
CA GLN A 57 -5.52 17.18 -11.65
C GLN A 57 -5.88 16.49 -12.97
N ASN A 58 -5.90 17.27 -14.04
CA ASN A 58 -6.13 16.76 -15.38
C ASN A 58 -5.00 17.14 -16.33
N ASP A 59 -5.05 16.55 -17.53
CA ASP A 59 -4.13 16.84 -18.64
C ASP A 59 -2.67 16.72 -18.21
N LEU A 60 -2.35 15.61 -17.52
CA LEU A 60 -0.97 15.33 -17.17
C LEU A 60 -0.17 15.17 -18.46
N SER A 61 0.92 15.94 -18.57
CA SER A 61 1.77 15.97 -19.77
C SER A 61 2.43 14.64 -20.10
N TYR A 62 2.39 13.68 -19.17
CA TYR A 62 2.86 12.32 -19.34
C TYR A 62 1.91 11.35 -18.64
N ARG A 63 1.93 10.11 -19.11
CA ARG A 63 1.20 9.02 -18.48
C ARG A 63 1.76 8.72 -17.09
N PRO A 64 1.00 8.93 -16.01
CA PRO A 64 1.52 8.73 -14.67
C PRO A 64 1.58 7.24 -14.32
N ILE A 65 2.61 6.84 -13.57
CA ILE A 65 2.91 5.42 -13.26
C ILE A 65 2.61 5.10 -11.80
N ASN A 66 2.76 6.05 -10.88
CA ASN A 66 2.54 5.78 -9.46
C ASN A 66 2.09 7.03 -8.68
N ILE A 67 1.35 6.81 -7.60
CA ILE A 67 0.82 7.85 -6.72
C ILE A 67 1.00 7.39 -5.28
N HIS A 68 1.61 8.25 -4.47
CA HIS A 68 1.85 8.00 -3.05
C HIS A 68 1.42 9.20 -2.24
N ILE A 69 0.92 8.92 -1.04
CA ILE A 69 0.65 9.96 -0.04
C ILE A 69 1.89 10.12 0.82
N VAL A 70 2.42 11.34 0.84
CA VAL A 70 3.50 11.72 1.74
C VAL A 70 2.88 12.43 2.94
N SER A 71 2.85 11.73 4.07
CA SER A 71 2.31 12.26 5.34
C SER A 71 2.93 11.50 6.51
N ASP A 72 3.25 12.20 7.58
CA ASP A 72 3.78 11.61 8.83
C ASP A 72 2.89 10.48 9.36
N GLN A 73 1.57 10.59 9.16
CA GLN A 73 0.61 9.57 9.59
C GLN A 73 0.74 8.25 8.82
N CYS A 74 1.24 8.30 7.58
CA CYS A 74 1.43 7.13 6.72
C CYS A 74 2.79 6.46 6.93
N GLN A 75 3.72 7.12 7.62
CA GLN A 75 5.09 6.68 7.85
C GLN A 75 5.38 6.61 9.35
N LYS A 76 4.42 6.10 10.13
CA LYS A 76 4.61 5.97 11.58
C LYS A 76 5.76 5.00 11.85
N SER A 77 6.74 5.47 12.61
CA SER A 77 7.74 4.59 13.19
C SER A 77 7.05 3.58 14.10
N PHE A 78 7.36 2.31 13.89
CA PHE A 78 6.98 1.22 14.76
C PHE A 78 8.24 0.69 15.42
N TYR A 79 8.15 0.40 16.71
CA TYR A 79 9.23 -0.24 17.44
C TYR A 79 9.21 -1.74 17.14
N SER A 80 10.25 -2.24 16.47
CA SER A 80 10.43 -3.66 16.21
C SER A 80 11.66 -4.20 16.93
N LEU A 81 11.69 -5.50 17.24
CA LEU A 81 12.93 -6.13 17.73
C LEU A 81 14.07 -6.03 16.70
N CYS A 82 13.78 -5.89 15.39
CA CYS A 82 14.83 -5.59 14.39
C CYS A 82 15.54 -4.26 14.65
N ASN A 83 14.95 -3.33 15.41
CA ASN A 83 15.62 -2.08 15.78
C ASN A 83 16.65 -2.27 16.92
N ILE A 84 16.68 -3.44 17.57
CA ILE A 84 17.64 -3.81 18.61
C ILE A 84 18.52 -4.91 18.06
N SER A 85 19.83 -4.67 17.97
CA SER A 85 20.81 -5.68 17.50
C SER A 85 20.40 -6.44 16.22
N ASP A 86 19.67 -5.78 15.31
CA ASP A 86 19.10 -6.40 14.10
C ASP A 86 18.25 -7.67 14.39
N GLY A 87 17.58 -7.73 15.55
CA GLY A 87 16.83 -8.91 16.00
C GLY A 87 17.70 -10.14 16.20
N ASP A 88 19.00 -9.95 16.47
CA ASP A 88 20.06 -10.96 16.51
C ASP A 88 20.27 -11.71 15.19
N CYS A 89 19.77 -11.17 14.08
CA CYS A 89 19.95 -11.73 12.75
C CYS A 89 21.31 -11.37 12.16
N SER A 90 21.97 -12.35 11.53
CA SER A 90 23.28 -12.13 10.89
C SER A 90 23.23 -11.32 9.60
N HIS A 91 22.08 -11.26 8.91
CA HIS A 91 21.96 -10.63 7.59
C HIS A 91 20.72 -9.74 7.47
N ILE A 92 19.53 -10.32 7.45
CA ILE A 92 18.28 -9.59 7.24
C ILE A 92 17.30 -9.96 8.34
N CYS A 93 16.76 -8.95 9.02
CA CYS A 93 15.71 -9.10 10.03
C CYS A 93 14.36 -8.71 9.44
N ILE A 94 13.38 -9.60 9.51
CA ILE A 94 12.03 -9.40 9.03
C ILE A 94 11.08 -9.35 10.23
N CYS A 95 10.32 -8.26 10.36
CA CYS A 95 9.30 -8.13 11.38
C CYS A 95 8.06 -8.97 11.04
N LYS A 96 7.64 -9.86 11.94
CA LYS A 96 6.36 -10.57 11.79
C LYS A 96 5.23 -9.68 12.25
N THR A 97 4.31 -9.36 11.33
CA THR A 97 3.17 -8.45 11.58
C THR A 97 1.97 -9.12 12.24
N SER A 98 1.97 -10.46 12.40
CA SER A 98 0.82 -11.23 12.91
C SER A 98 0.89 -11.61 14.38
N VAL A 99 2.06 -11.55 15.04
CA VAL A 99 2.24 -12.03 16.42
C VAL A 99 3.28 -11.16 17.16
N ASP A 100 2.90 -10.64 18.33
CA ASP A 100 3.71 -10.03 19.40
C ASP A 100 5.19 -9.77 19.07
N ASN A 101 5.46 -8.70 18.31
CA ASN A 101 6.79 -8.15 18.05
C ASN A 101 7.87 -9.20 17.71
N GLN A 102 7.51 -10.29 17.02
CA GLN A 102 8.44 -11.35 16.66
C GLN A 102 9.28 -10.97 15.44
N VAL A 103 10.47 -11.57 15.33
CA VAL A 103 11.37 -11.40 14.20
C VAL A 103 11.66 -12.73 13.53
N GLU A 104 12.00 -12.65 12.25
CA GLU A 104 12.46 -13.78 11.45
C GLU A 104 13.76 -13.39 10.75
N CYS A 105 14.77 -14.22 10.89
CA CYS A 105 16.02 -14.01 10.20
C CYS A 105 15.95 -14.56 8.79
N ALA A 106 16.41 -13.78 7.83
CA ALA A 106 16.57 -14.19 6.45
C ALA A 106 18.02 -14.05 6.01
N TYR A 107 18.46 -14.97 5.15
CA TYR A 107 19.79 -14.95 4.56
C TYR A 107 19.70 -14.96 3.04
N SER A 108 20.69 -14.30 2.41
CA SER A 108 20.82 -14.27 0.96
C SER A 108 21.53 -15.53 0.48
N SER A 109 20.80 -16.44 -0.17
CA SER A 109 21.39 -17.58 -0.88
C SER A 109 21.24 -17.38 -2.38
N GLY A 110 22.31 -16.93 -3.04
CA GLY A 110 22.38 -16.90 -4.52
C GLY A 110 21.31 -16.06 -5.22
N GLN A 111 20.86 -14.94 -4.62
CA GLN A 111 19.78 -14.02 -5.05
C GLN A 111 18.36 -14.31 -4.53
N GLN A 112 18.16 -15.32 -3.68
CA GLN A 112 16.87 -15.55 -3.01
C GLN A 112 16.99 -15.44 -1.49
N LEU A 113 15.99 -14.78 -0.89
CA LEU A 113 15.81 -14.73 0.56
C LEU A 113 15.21 -16.05 1.03
N LYS A 114 15.86 -16.68 2.01
CA LYS A 114 15.32 -17.83 2.72
C LYS A 114 15.16 -17.49 4.19
N LEU A 115 14.04 -17.90 4.78
CA LEU A 115 13.80 -17.80 6.21
C LEU A 115 14.68 -18.84 6.92
N ALA A 116 15.47 -18.40 7.88
CA ALA A 116 16.12 -19.26 8.85
C ALA A 116 15.21 -19.34 10.07
N ASN A 117 14.84 -20.56 10.45
CA ASN A 117 14.40 -20.81 11.82
C ASN A 117 15.68 -21.06 12.62
N ASP A 118 15.88 -20.28 13.68
CA ASP A 118 17.10 -20.31 14.51
C ASP A 118 17.57 -21.70 14.94
#